data_AF-A0A0U3GYV0-F1
#
_entry.id   AF-A0A0U3GYV0-F1
#
_cell.length_a   1.000
_cell.length_b   1.000
_cell.length_c   1.000
_cell.angle_alpha   90.00
_cell.angle_beta   90.00
_cell.angle_gamma   90.00
#
_symmetry.space_group_name_H-M   'P 1'
#
loop_
_entity.id
_entity.type
_entity.pdbx_description
1 polymer ?
#
loop_
_entity_poly.entity_id
_entity_poly.type
_entity_poly.pdbx_seq_one_letter_code
_entity_poly.pdbx_strand_id
1 'polypeptide(L)'
;LLKSVMLGFLFLDMQLMEYSQSNSAMITFNQNPFSSIFFLTTGLHGSHVFVGLLFLSYTLYFSEKNYLSMKKHSSLIMAVWYWHFVDIMWLFVYYSLYFITAY
;
A
#
# COMPACT_ATOMS: atom_id res chain seq x y z
N LEU A 1 1.37 -15.04 -3.32
CA LEU A 1 0.07 -14.59 -2.75
C LEU A 1 0.13 -14.47 -1.24
N LEU A 2 0.16 -15.55 -0.45
CA LEU A 2 0.14 -15.44 1.03
C LEU A 2 1.25 -14.54 1.60
N LYS A 3 2.50 -14.75 1.16
CA LYS A 3 3.64 -13.90 1.54
C LYS A 3 3.42 -12.43 1.15
N SER A 4 2.88 -12.18 -0.04
CA SER A 4 2.59 -10.83 -0.53
C SER A 4 1.53 -10.14 0.34
N VAL A 5 0.50 -10.86 0.76
CA VAL A 5 -0.52 -10.35 1.69
C VAL A 5 0.09 -10.03 3.06
N MET A 6 0.92 -10.91 3.62
CA MET A 6 1.60 -10.66 4.89
C MET A 6 2.52 -9.43 4.82
N LEU A 7 3.31 -9.30 3.75
CA LEU A 7 4.19 -8.15 3.55
C LEU A 7 3.40 -6.84 3.36
N GLY A 8 2.25 -6.89 2.70
CA GLY A 8 1.39 -5.71 2.57
C GLY A 8 0.76 -5.26 3.89
N PHE A 9 0.38 -6.19 4.77
CA PHE A 9 -0.05 -5.83 6.13
C PHE A 9 1.09 -5.22 6.94
N LEU A 10 2.29 -5.79 6.87
CA LEU A 10 3.49 -5.23 7.50
C LEU A 10 3.79 -3.82 6.98
N PHE A 11 3.62 -3.58 5.68
CA PHE A 11 3.77 -2.24 5.09
C PHE A 11 2.80 -1.22 5.70
N LEU A 12 1.51 -1.57 5.80
CA LEU A 12 0.52 -0.68 6.43
C LEU A 12 0.81 -0.43 7.90
N ASP A 13 1.25 -1.44 8.63
CA ASP A 13 1.62 -1.30 10.05
C ASP A 13 2.81 -0.35 10.22
N MET A 14 3.85 -0.49 9.39
CA MET A 14 4.98 0.46 9.37
C MET A 14 4.53 1.88 9.02
N GLN A 15 3.60 2.06 8.06
CA GLN A 15 3.06 3.38 7.72
C GLN A 15 2.28 4.01 8.87
N LEU A 16 1.51 3.21 9.62
CA LEU A 16 0.79 3.68 10.81
C LEU A 16 1.75 4.05 11.96
N MET A 17 2.81 3.25 12.16
CA MET A 17 3.87 3.58 13.12
C MET A 17 4.51 4.92 12.77
N GLU A 18 4.84 5.16 11.51
CA GLU A 18 5.39 6.44 11.05
C GLU A 18 4.45 7.62 11.33
N TYR A 19 3.14 7.47 11.08
CA TYR A 19 2.15 8.50 11.40
C TYR A 19 2.02 8.75 12.91
N SER A 20 2.12 7.70 13.72
CA SER A 20 2.09 7.85 15.18
C SER A 20 3.33 8.59 15.69
N GLN A 21 4.51 8.27 15.15
CA GLN A 21 5.78 8.88 15.54
C GLN A 21 5.87 10.33 15.09
N SER A 22 5.42 10.65 13.86
CA SER A 22 5.36 12.03 13.35
C SER A 22 4.41 12.91 14.18
N ASN A 23 3.23 12.40 14.55
CA ASN A 23 2.32 13.11 15.46
C ASN A 23 2.96 13.33 16.84
N SER A 24 3.68 12.34 17.39
CA SER A 24 4.39 12.49 18.67
C SER A 24 5.54 13.51 18.60
N ALA A 25 6.15 13.67 17.43
CA ALA A 25 7.20 14.65 17.14
C ALA A 25 6.65 16.04 16.76
N MET A 26 5.34 16.29 16.93
CA MET A 26 4.64 17.53 16.56
C MET A 26 4.59 17.82 15.04
N ILE A 27 4.94 16.86 14.18
CA ILE A 27 4.72 16.95 12.73
C ILE A 27 3.27 16.59 12.46
N THR A 28 2.43 17.62 12.36
CA THR A 28 0.99 17.48 12.11
C THR A 28 0.64 17.83 10.67
N PHE A 29 -0.46 17.27 10.16
CA PHE A 29 -0.92 17.41 8.76
C PHE A 29 -0.85 18.84 8.20
N ASN A 30 -1.20 19.84 9.00
CA ASN A 30 -1.31 21.23 8.55
C ASN A 30 -0.21 22.14 9.11
N GLN A 31 0.93 21.59 9.54
CA GLN A 31 1.99 22.39 10.13
C GLN A 31 2.75 23.21 9.09
N ASN A 32 2.99 22.62 7.91
CA ASN A 32 3.64 23.27 6.78
C ASN A 32 3.25 22.55 5.47
N PRO A 33 3.48 23.17 4.29
CA PRO A 33 3.09 22.58 3.01
C PRO A 33 3.69 21.19 2.75
N PHE A 34 4.93 20.95 3.20
CA PHE A 34 5.58 19.65 3.04
C PHE A 34 4.85 18.55 3.80
N SER A 35 4.51 18.80 5.08
CA SER A 35 3.75 17.87 5.91
C SER A 35 2.40 17.52 5.27
N SER A 36 1.68 18.52 4.75
CA SER A 36 0.40 18.28 4.08
C SER A 36 0.54 17.40 2.84
N ILE A 37 1.56 17.66 2.02
CA ILE A 37 1.87 16.85 0.84
C ILE A 37 2.26 15.43 1.25
N PHE A 38 3.12 15.29 2.26
CA PHE A 38 3.57 14.01 2.80
C PHE A 38 2.38 13.13 3.20
N PHE A 39 1.51 13.61 4.10
CA PHE A 39 0.37 12.83 4.58
C PHE A 39 -0.67 12.56 3.50
N LEU A 40 -0.91 13.50 2.56
CA LEU A 40 -1.84 13.27 1.45
C LEU A 40 -1.33 12.20 0.48
N THR A 41 -0.06 12.29 0.09
CA THR A 41 0.53 11.37 -0.91
C THR A 41 0.73 9.98 -0.34
N THR A 42 1.34 9.85 0.84
CA THR A 42 1.52 8.56 1.52
C THR A 42 0.20 7.97 1.99
N GLY A 43 -0.76 8.81 2.42
CA GLY A 43 -2.10 8.37 2.81
C GLY A 43 -2.93 7.85 1.63
N LEU A 44 -2.94 8.57 0.50
CA LEU A 44 -3.59 8.10 -0.73
C LEU A 44 -2.96 6.79 -1.20
N HIS A 45 -1.63 6.70 -1.19
CA HIS A 45 -0.94 5.46 -1.53
C HIS A 45 -1.32 4.31 -0.59
N GLY A 46 -1.29 4.53 0.72
CA GLY A 46 -1.67 3.53 1.73
C GLY A 46 -3.10 3.02 1.56
N SER A 47 -4.04 3.89 1.16
CA SER A 47 -5.41 3.46 0.83
C SER A 47 -5.47 2.52 -0.38
N HIS A 48 -4.65 2.74 -1.41
CA HIS A 48 -4.54 1.83 -2.55
C HIS A 48 -3.89 0.50 -2.16
N VAL A 49 -2.87 0.50 -1.29
CA VAL A 49 -2.29 -0.73 -0.74
C VAL A 49 -3.35 -1.54 0.01
N PHE A 50 -4.18 -0.89 0.82
CA PHE A 50 -5.28 -1.55 1.53
C PHE A 50 -6.30 -2.18 0.57
N VAL A 51 -6.72 -1.47 -0.48
CA VAL A 51 -7.61 -2.03 -1.52
C VAL A 51 -6.94 -3.22 -2.24
N GLY A 52 -5.64 -3.12 -2.52
CA GLY A 52 -4.87 -4.21 -3.10
C GLY A 52 -4.84 -5.46 -2.20
N LEU A 53 -4.71 -5.28 -0.88
CA LEU A 53 -4.75 -6.37 0.08
C LEU A 53 -6.11 -7.06 0.10
N LEU A 54 -7.20 -6.30 -0.05
CA LEU A 54 -8.55 -6.87 -0.19
C LEU A 54 -8.65 -7.74 -1.45
N PHE A 55 -8.10 -7.29 -2.59
CA PHE A 55 -8.09 -8.09 -3.83
C PHE A 55 -7.23 -9.35 -3.72
N LEU A 56 -6.03 -9.26 -3.14
CA LEU A 56 -5.15 -10.41 -2.95
C LEU A 56 -5.72 -11.42 -1.94
N SER A 57 -6.28 -10.95 -0.83
CA SER A 57 -6.88 -11.82 0.19
C SER A 57 -8.14 -12.52 -0.35
N TYR A 58 -8.99 -11.80 -1.10
CA TYR A 58 -10.14 -12.39 -1.77
C TYR A 58 -9.71 -13.50 -2.75
N THR A 59 -8.75 -13.21 -3.63
CA THR A 59 -8.30 -14.21 -4.62
C THR A 59 -7.56 -15.38 -3.97
N LEU A 60 -6.82 -15.17 -2.87
CA LEU A 60 -6.20 -16.23 -2.07
C LEU A 60 -7.26 -17.17 -1.49
N TYR A 61 -8.26 -16.63 -0.78
CA TYR A 61 -9.33 -17.43 -0.16
C TYR A 61 -10.09 -18.30 -1.16
N PHE A 62 -10.38 -17.76 -2.34
CA PHE A 62 -11.10 -18.51 -3.37
C PHE A 62 -10.21 -19.50 -4.14
N SER A 63 -8.90 -19.26 -4.21
CA SER A 63 -7.94 -20.17 -4.87
C SER A 63 -7.76 -21.48 -4.09
N GLU A 64 -7.78 -21.42 -2.76
CA GLU A 64 -7.66 -22.59 -1.88
C GLU A 64 -8.86 -23.55 -1.98
N LYS A 65 -10.01 -23.06 -2.47
CA LYS A 65 -11.23 -23.86 -2.66
C LYS A 65 -11.28 -24.64 -3.99
N ASN A 66 -10.19 -24.73 -4.76
CA ASN A 66 -10.01 -25.59 -5.95
C ASN A 66 -10.99 -25.46 -7.13
N TYR A 67 -11.94 -24.51 -7.12
CA TYR A 67 -12.83 -24.25 -8.26
C TYR A 67 -12.26 -23.15 -9.17
N LEU A 68 -11.29 -23.46 -10.03
CA LEU A 68 -10.73 -22.52 -11.00
C LEU A 68 -11.62 -22.42 -12.25
N SER A 69 -12.63 -21.54 -12.20
CA SER A 69 -13.30 -21.09 -13.42
C SER A 69 -12.47 -20.00 -14.11
N MET A 70 -12.61 -19.86 -15.43
CA MET A 70 -11.96 -18.79 -16.24
C MET A 70 -12.10 -17.40 -15.60
N LYS A 71 -13.27 -17.10 -15.01
CA LYS A 71 -13.57 -15.83 -14.34
C LYS A 71 -12.74 -15.62 -13.06
N LYS A 72 -12.41 -16.69 -12.32
CA LYS A 72 -11.56 -16.58 -11.13
C LYS A 72 -10.09 -16.41 -11.52
N HIS A 73 -9.64 -17.09 -12.56
CA HIS A 73 -8.29 -16.90 -13.11
C HIS A 73 -8.08 -15.45 -13.59
N SER A 74 -9.05 -14.85 -14.28
CA SER A 74 -8.97 -13.44 -14.68
C SER A 74 -8.95 -12.49 -13.48
N SER A 75 -9.75 -12.76 -12.43
CA SER A 75 -9.71 -11.94 -11.21
C SER A 75 -8.37 -12.00 -10.48
N LEU A 76 -7.70 -13.16 -10.49
CA LEU A 76 -6.36 -13.32 -9.92
C LEU A 76 -5.32 -12.51 -10.70
N ILE A 77 -5.35 -12.59 -12.04
CA ILE A 77 -4.45 -11.81 -12.89
C ILE A 77 -4.63 -10.31 -12.62
N MET A 78 -5.87 -9.82 -12.59
CA MET A 78 -6.16 -8.41 -12.33
C MET A 78 -5.69 -7.97 -10.94
N ALA A 79 -5.89 -8.79 -9.91
CA ALA A 79 -5.41 -8.50 -8.56
C ALA A 79 -3.88 -8.40 -8.49
N VAL A 80 -3.17 -9.29 -9.20
CA VAL A 80 -1.70 -9.27 -9.27
C VAL A 80 -1.18 -8.04 -10.01
N TRP A 81 -1.80 -7.68 -11.15
CA TRP A 81 -1.43 -6.45 -11.87
C TRP A 81 -1.67 -5.19 -11.04
N TYR A 82 -2.81 -5.12 -10.35
CA TYR A 82 -3.08 -4.01 -9.44
C TYR A 82 -2.03 -3.93 -8.33
N TRP A 83 -1.65 -5.07 -7.74
CA TRP A 83 -0.63 -5.10 -6.69
C TRP A 83 0.73 -4.61 -7.16
N HIS A 84 1.20 -5.07 -8.33
CA HIS A 84 2.46 -4.59 -8.90
C HIS A 84 2.43 -3.11 -9.31
N PHE A 85 1.29 -2.63 -9.80
CA PHE A 85 1.11 -1.20 -10.11
C PHE A 85 1.28 -0.35 -8.84
N VAL A 86 0.63 -0.75 -7.73
CA VAL A 86 0.77 -0.06 -6.45
C VAL A 86 2.23 -0.08 -5.99
N ASP A 87 2.90 -1.22 -6.05
CA ASP A 87 4.31 -1.35 -5.65
C ASP A 87 5.25 -0.40 -6.43
N ILE A 88 5.07 -0.32 -7.75
CA ILE A 88 5.82 0.61 -8.61
C ILE A 88 5.55 2.07 -8.20
N MET A 89 4.30 2.42 -7.90
CA MET A 89 3.96 3.78 -7.44
C MET A 89 4.61 4.11 -6.11
N TRP A 90 4.80 3.13 -5.23
CA TRP A 90 5.53 3.36 -3.98
C TRP A 90 6.98 3.76 -4.22
N LEU A 91 7.67 3.16 -5.20
CA LEU A 91 9.05 3.56 -5.52
C LEU A 91 9.15 5.05 -5.90
N PHE A 92 8.17 5.57 -6.63
CA PHE A 92 8.11 7.00 -6.98
C PHE A 92 7.84 7.88 -5.75
N VAL A 93 6.90 7.47 -4.88
CA VAL A 93 6.60 8.18 -3.63
C VAL A 93 7.81 8.17 -2.70
N TYR A 94 8.42 7.01 -2.50
CA TYR A 94 9.61 6.85 -1.66
C TYR A 94 10.77 7.72 -2.16
N TYR A 95 11.06 7.66 -3.47
CA TYR A 95 12.14 8.44 -4.06
C TYR A 95 11.90 9.96 -3.94
N SER A 96 10.67 10.44 -4.11
CA SER A 96 10.36 11.87 -4.01
C SER A 96 10.34 12.42 -2.57
N LEU A 97 9.74 11.69 -1.63
CA LEU A 97 9.52 12.18 -0.26
C LEU A 97 10.60 11.78 0.76
N TYR A 98 11.35 10.71 0.50
CA TYR A 98 12.38 10.24 1.42
C TYR A 98 13.78 10.39 0.87
N PHE A 99 13.96 10.23 -0.45
CA PHE A 99 15.29 10.35 -1.02
C PHE A 99 15.60 11.79 -1.43
N ILE A 100 14.86 12.37 -2.37
CA ILE A 100 15.14 13.72 -2.90
C ILE A 100 15.08 14.80 -1.80
N THR A 101 14.09 14.72 -0.92
CA THR A 101 13.82 15.76 0.08
C THR A 101 14.60 15.59 1.38
N ALA A 102 15.29 14.46 1.57
CA ALA A 102 16.21 14.27 2.68
C ALA A 102 17.62 14.83 2.42
N TYR A 103 17.91 15.22 1.17
CA TYR A 103 19.12 15.92 0.74
C TYR A 103 18.81 17.38 0.39
#